data_AF-A0AB34UFD3-F1
#
_entry.id   AF-A0AB34UFD3-F1
#
_cell.length_a   1.000
_cell.length_b   1.000
_cell.length_c   1.000
_cell.angle_alpha   90.00
_cell.angle_beta   90.00
_cell.angle_gamma   90.00
#
_symmetry.space_group_name_H-M   'P 1'
#
loop_
_entity.id
_entity.type
_entity.pdbx_description
1 polymer ?
#
loop_
_entity_poly.entity_id
_entity_poly.type
_entity_poly.pdbx_seq_one_letter_code
_entity_poly.pdbx_strand_id
1 'polypeptide(L)' 'MFDNADGDFTPGLYARLKLVGSGTYSAVLINDEAVGTDLGKKFVLVMDKDNKPAYRAVELGPKIEGLR' A
#
# COMPACT_ATOMS: atom_id res chain seq x y z
N MET A 1 -23.34 -12.72 9.51
CA MET A 1 -24.11 -13.78 8.81
C MET A 1 -24.62 -13.17 7.52
N PHE A 2 -24.41 -13.81 6.38
CA PHE A 2 -24.98 -13.34 5.12
C PHE A 2 -26.46 -13.71 5.09
N ASP A 3 -27.31 -12.76 4.72
CA ASP A 3 -28.72 -13.05 4.52
C ASP A 3 -28.90 -13.90 3.26
N ASN A 4 -29.67 -14.97 3.37
CA ASN A 4 -29.94 -15.94 2.32
C ASN A 4 -31.38 -16.47 2.45
N ALA A 5 -32.30 -15.62 2.87
CA ALA A 5 -33.71 -15.99 3.06
C ALA A 5 -34.34 -16.56 1.77
N ASP A 6 -33.91 -16.07 0.60
CA ASP A 6 -34.43 -16.47 -0.72
C ASP A 6 -33.66 -17.65 -1.34
N GLY A 7 -32.57 -18.12 -0.72
CA GLY A 7 -31.82 -19.31 -1.16
C GLY A 7 -30.85 -19.10 -2.33
N ASP A 8 -30.56 -17.85 -2.70
CA ASP A 8 -29.66 -17.51 -3.81
C ASP A 8 -28.22 -18.02 -3.65
N PHE A 9 -27.76 -18.21 -2.41
CA PHE A 9 -26.45 -18.76 -2.09
C PHE A 9 -26.56 -20.25 -1.74
N THR A 10 -26.57 -21.10 -2.76
CA THR A 10 -26.63 -22.56 -2.60
C THR A 10 -25.25 -23.19 -2.28
N PRO A 11 -25.19 -24.27 -1.48
CA PRO A 11 -23.93 -24.99 -1.22
C PRO A 11 -23.30 -25.53 -2.51
N GLY A 12 -21.98 -25.33 -2.67
CA GLY A 12 -21.23 -25.73 -3.86
C GLY A 12 -20.96 -24.59 -4.85
N LEU A 13 -21.55 -23.42 -4.63
CA LEU A 13 -21.19 -22.20 -5.36
C LEU A 13 -19.80 -21.70 -4.98
N TYR A 14 -19.10 -21.14 -5.97
CA TYR A 14 -17.84 -20.44 -5.77
C TYR A 14 -18.11 -18.96 -5.50
N ALA A 15 -17.51 -18.42 -4.44
CA ALA A 15 -17.56 -16.99 -4.13
C ALA A 15 -16.17 -16.36 -4.17
N ARG A 16 -16.08 -15.15 -4.74
CA ARG A 16 -14.88 -14.30 -4.64
C ARG A 16 -15.18 -13.17 -3.65
N LEU A 17 -14.58 -13.25 -2.47
CA LEU A 17 -14.67 -12.19 -1.47
C LEU A 17 -13.52 -11.19 -1.68
N LYS A 18 -13.85 -9.90 -1.74
CA LYS A 18 -12.86 -8.81 -1.66
C LYS A 18 -12.97 -8.16 -0.30
N LEU A 19 -12.02 -8.45 0.57
CA LEU A 19 -11.88 -7.71 1.81
C LEU A 19 -11.15 -6.39 1.51
N VAL A 20 -11.71 -5.28 1.94
CA VAL A 20 -11.01 -3.99 1.90
C VAL A 20 -9.95 -4.04 3.00
N GLY A 21 -8.68 -3.88 2.64
CA GLY A 21 -7.56 -3.79 3.58
C GLY A 21 -7.67 -2.57 4.49
N SER A 22 -6.78 -2.49 5.49
CA SER A 22 -6.70 -1.48 6.57
C SER A 22 -7.44 -0.17 6.31
N GLY A 23 -8.17 0.32 7.32
CA GLY A 23 -8.88 1.60 7.25
C GLY A 23 -7.99 2.77 6.82
N THR A 24 -8.62 3.86 6.40
CA THR A 24 -7.92 5.05 5.89
C THR A 24 -6.91 5.58 6.91
N TYR A 25 -5.68 5.80 6.49
CA TYR A 25 -4.62 6.41 7.30
C TYR A 25 -3.96 7.53 6.50
N SER A 26 -3.46 8.54 7.21
CA SER A 26 -2.69 9.61 6.59
C SER A 26 -1.29 9.10 6.27
N ALA A 27 -0.90 9.19 5.00
CA ALA A 27 0.45 8.86 4.53
C ALA A 27 0.94 9.93 3.54
N VAL A 28 2.26 9.98 3.38
CA VAL A 28 2.90 10.76 2.32
C VAL A 28 3.02 9.87 1.09
N LEU A 29 2.58 10.37 -0.06
CA LEU A 29 2.72 9.67 -1.34
C LEU A 29 3.95 10.18 -2.09
N ILE A 30 4.78 9.24 -2.55
CA ILE A 30 5.94 9.50 -3.41
C ILE A 30 5.89 8.63 -4.66
N ASN A 31 6.62 9.03 -5.70
CA ASN A 31 6.79 8.17 -6.86
C ASN A 31 7.60 6.91 -6.47
N ASP A 32 7.12 5.73 -6.87
CA ASP A 32 7.79 4.44 -6.62
C ASP A 32 9.21 4.41 -7.20
N GLU A 33 9.49 5.17 -8.27
CA GLU A 33 10.84 5.29 -8.86
C GLU A 33 11.85 6.01 -7.94
N ALA A 34 11.39 6.83 -6.99
CA ALA A 34 12.23 7.56 -6.06
C ALA A 34 12.71 6.69 -4.88
N VAL A 35 12.27 5.44 -4.80
CA VAL A 35 12.57 4.50 -3.71
C VAL A 35 13.82 3.68 -4.02
N GLY A 36 14.88 3.90 -3.26
CA GLY A 36 16.08 3.07 -3.26
C GLY A 36 15.98 1.85 -2.33
N THR A 37 16.83 0.85 -2.57
CA THR A 37 17.01 -0.30 -1.67
C THR A 37 18.48 -0.47 -1.33
N ASP A 38 18.81 -0.55 -0.04
CA ASP A 38 20.17 -0.80 0.45
C ASP A 38 20.15 -1.98 1.42
N LEU A 39 20.74 -3.11 1.02
CA LEU A 39 20.86 -4.36 1.80
C LEU A 39 19.56 -4.77 2.51
N GLY A 40 18.41 -4.53 1.86
CA GLY A 40 17.07 -4.86 2.36
C GLY A 40 16.28 -3.70 2.97
N LYS A 41 16.91 -2.55 3.24
CA LYS A 41 16.22 -1.34 3.73
C LYS A 41 15.76 -0.47 2.57
N LYS A 42 14.58 0.14 2.72
CA LYS A 42 14.03 1.10 1.75
C LYS A 42 14.37 2.52 2.17
N PHE A 43 14.71 3.36 1.19
CA PHE A 43 15.09 4.74 1.44
C PHE A 43 14.70 5.68 0.30
N VAL A 44 14.67 6.97 0.60
CA VAL A 44 14.58 8.06 -0.37
C VAL A 44 15.72 9.04 -0.15
N LEU A 45 16.05 9.81 -1.19
CA LEU A 45 16.95 10.96 -1.07
C LEU A 45 16.12 12.24 -1.07
N VAL A 46 16.30 13.07 -0.04
CA VAL A 46 15.64 14.38 0.07
C VAL A 46 16.68 15.49 -0.02
N MET A 47 16.33 16.60 -0.64
CA MET A 47 17.21 17.77 -0.66
C MET A 47 17.20 18.45 0.70
N ASP A 48 18.37 18.63 1.29
CA ASP A 48 18.53 19.39 2.53
C ASP A 48 18.62 20.90 2.28
N LYS A 49 18.80 21.68 3.35
CA LYS A 49 18.89 23.15 3.30
C LYS A 49 20.10 23.66 2.53
N ASP A 50 21.13 22.83 2.38
CA ASP A 50 22.36 23.15 1.67
C ASP A 50 22.33 22.63 0.21
N ASN A 51 21.15 22.21 -0.24
CA ASN A 51 20.91 21.65 -1.57
C ASN A 51 21.75 20.39 -1.85
N LYS A 52 21.93 19.54 -0.84
CA LYS A 52 22.58 18.23 -0.95
C LYS A 52 21.56 17.10 -0.73
N PRO A 53 21.73 15.95 -1.40
CA PRO A 53 20.90 14.79 -1.16
C PRO A 53 21.20 14.19 0.22
N ALA A 54 20.18 14.09 1.05
CA ALA A 54 20.22 13.47 2.36
C ALA A 54 19.44 12.15 2.34
N TYR A 55 20.06 11.10 2.86
CA TYR A 55 19.45 9.77 2.99
C TYR A 55 18.35 9.79 4.05
N ARG A 56 17.18 9.24 3.72
CA ARG A 56 16.10 9.00 4.67
C ARG A 56 15.56 7.59 4.51
N ALA A 57 15.74 6.76 5.53
CA ALA A 57 15.07 5.46 5.61
C ALA A 57 13.56 5.65 5.70
N VAL A 58 12.80 4.79 5.01
CA VAL A 58 11.34 4.84 4.97
C VAL A 58 10.75 3.45 5.15
N GLU A 59 9.57 3.41 5.75
CA GLU A 59 8.69 2.25 5.72
C GLU A 59 7.66 2.47 4.61
N LEU A 60 7.49 1.49 3.73
CA LEU A 60 6.64 1.64 2.55
C LEU A 60 5.27 1.02 2.79
N GLY A 61 4.24 1.74 2.36
CA GLY A 61 2.89 1.24 2.25
C GLY A 61 2.65 0.39 0.99
N PRO A 62 1.40 -0.03 0.78
CA PRO A 62 0.95 -0.63 -0.47
C PRO A 62 1.11 0.37 -1.62
N LYS A 63 1.35 -0.16 -2.83
CA LYS A 63 1.41 0.67 -4.04
C LYS A 63 -0.01 1.08 -4.46
N ILE A 64 -0.23 2.38 -4.66
CA ILE A 64 -1.51 2.95 -5.10
C ILE A 64 -1.25 3.72 -6.38
N GLU A 65 -1.75 3.22 -7.52
CA GLU A 65 -1.68 3.91 -8.83
C GLU A 65 -0.26 4.39 -9.25
N GLY A 66 0.80 3.68 -8.81
CA GLY A 66 2.18 4.08 -9.11
C GLY A 66 2.91 4.79 -7.98
N LEU A 67 2.18 5.18 -6.92
CA LEU A 67 2.71 5.86 -5.74
C LEU A 67 2.92 4.89 -4.58
N ARG A 68 3.81 5.28 -3.66
CA ARG A 68 4.14 4.59 -2.41
C ARG A 68 3.94 5.49 -1.22
#